data_AF-A0A9X9Q7Y5-F1
#
_entry.id   AF-A0A9X9Q7Y5-F1
#
_cell.length_a   1.000
_cell.length_b   1.000
_cell.length_c   1.000
_cell.angle_alpha   90.00
_cell.angle_beta   90.00
_cell.angle_gamma   90.00
#
_symmetry.space_group_name_H-M   'P 1'
#
loop_
_entity.id
_entity.type
_entity.pdbx_description
1 polymer ?
#
loop_
_entity_poly.entity_id
_entity_poly.type
_entity_poly.pdbx_seq_one_letter_code
_entity_poly.pdbx_strand_id
1 'polypeptide(L)'
;MSETSEPAFGGRRALPRNASNAAEDDLPTVELQGLVPRGVNLQDYLHVTSVHLFKERWDTNKVDHHTDKYENNKLIVRRGQSFFIQIDFNRPYDPRRDLFRVEYVIGRYPQENKGTYIPVPIVPELQRGKWGAKVVQREDRSVRLSIQSSPECIVGKFRMYVAVWTPYGILRTSRNPETDTYILFNPWCEGKEQAFFSFKKKIAHIFPMH
;
A
#
# COMPACT_ATOMS: atom_id res chain seq x y z
N MET A 1 -6.15 -2.64 50.01
CA MET A 1 -7.22 -2.10 49.16
C MET A 1 -6.85 -2.44 47.73
N SER A 2 -7.50 -3.47 47.18
CA SER A 2 -7.29 -3.94 45.81
C SER A 2 -8.09 -3.07 44.86
N GLU A 3 -7.42 -2.28 44.02
CA GLU A 3 -8.05 -1.59 42.90
C GLU A 3 -8.55 -2.63 41.88
N THR A 4 -9.84 -2.90 41.92
CA THR A 4 -10.55 -3.56 40.83
C THR A 4 -10.64 -2.58 39.68
N SER A 5 -9.85 -2.80 38.62
CA SER A 5 -9.98 -2.06 37.37
C SER A 5 -11.37 -2.33 36.77
N GLU A 6 -12.26 -1.35 36.82
CA GLU A 6 -13.56 -1.45 36.14
C GLU A 6 -13.36 -1.65 34.63
N PRO A 7 -14.21 -2.44 33.97
CA PRO A 7 -14.13 -2.60 32.53
C PRO A 7 -14.54 -1.30 31.84
N ALA A 8 -13.57 -0.60 31.26
CA ALA A 8 -13.81 0.60 30.47
C ALA A 8 -14.50 0.23 29.13
N PHE A 9 -15.83 0.06 29.17
CA PHE A 9 -16.63 -0.18 27.96
C PHE A 9 -16.82 1.11 27.16
N GLY A 10 -16.21 1.18 25.98
CA GLY A 10 -16.37 2.29 25.05
C GLY A 10 -17.71 2.23 24.30
N GLY A 11 -18.81 2.64 24.94
CA GLY A 11 -20.18 2.54 24.36
C GLY A 11 -20.48 3.40 23.13
N ARG A 12 -19.55 4.25 22.67
CA ARG A 12 -19.78 5.15 21.52
C ARG A 12 -19.61 4.46 20.16
N ARG A 13 -18.59 3.60 20.01
CA ARG A 13 -18.22 2.92 18.75
C ARG A 13 -17.40 1.66 19.05
N ALA A 14 -17.50 0.63 18.18
CA ALA A 14 -16.76 -0.62 18.31
C ALA A 14 -15.23 -0.46 18.14
N LEU A 15 -14.79 0.53 17.36
CA LEU A 15 -13.37 0.89 17.21
C LEU A 15 -13.15 2.38 17.49
N PRO A 16 -12.01 2.77 18.08
CA PRO A 16 -11.67 4.17 18.25
C PRO A 16 -11.50 4.89 16.90
N ARG A 17 -11.58 6.22 16.93
CA ARG A 17 -11.45 7.04 15.72
C ARG A 17 -10.04 6.94 15.16
N ASN A 18 -9.90 6.52 13.91
CA ASN A 18 -8.62 6.52 13.20
C ASN A 18 -8.35 7.92 12.61
N ALA A 19 -7.68 8.79 13.38
CA ALA A 19 -7.46 10.20 13.02
C ALA A 19 -5.98 10.64 13.06
N SER A 20 -5.05 9.71 13.23
CA SER A 20 -3.61 10.00 13.26
C SER A 20 -2.90 9.17 12.21
N ASN A 21 -2.11 9.84 11.36
CA ASN A 21 -1.21 9.17 10.41
C ASN A 21 0.06 8.65 11.12
N ALA A 22 0.44 9.25 12.25
CA ALA A 22 1.62 8.84 13.03
C ALA A 22 1.37 7.62 13.92
N ALA A 23 0.12 7.32 14.24
CA ALA A 23 -0.22 6.14 15.01
C ALA A 23 -0.29 4.92 14.09
N GLU A 24 0.35 3.82 14.49
CA GLU A 24 0.42 2.58 13.72
C GLU A 24 -0.18 1.42 14.55
N ASP A 25 -0.64 0.37 13.86
CA ASP A 25 -0.91 -0.95 14.44
C ASP A 25 0.16 -1.95 14.04
N ASP A 26 0.31 -3.01 14.82
CA ASP A 26 1.23 -4.10 14.52
C ASP A 26 0.47 -5.19 13.76
N LEU A 27 0.66 -5.24 12.44
CA LEU A 27 0.14 -6.35 11.64
C LEU A 27 1.01 -7.59 11.89
N PRO A 28 0.40 -8.72 12.29
CA PRO A 28 1.13 -9.97 12.46
C PRO A 28 1.74 -10.44 11.13
N THR A 29 2.96 -10.97 11.21
CA THR A 29 3.68 -11.56 10.08
C THR A 29 3.15 -12.93 9.70
N VAL A 30 2.47 -13.61 10.63
CA VAL A 30 1.88 -14.93 10.44
C VAL A 30 0.49 -14.92 11.05
N GLU A 31 -0.53 -15.02 10.20
CA GLU A 31 -1.95 -15.11 10.58
C GLU A 31 -2.48 -16.47 10.14
N LEU A 32 -2.32 -17.48 10.98
CA LEU A 32 -2.87 -18.81 10.71
C LEU A 32 -4.34 -18.86 11.13
N GLN A 33 -5.17 -19.50 10.31
CA GLN A 33 -6.60 -19.66 10.56
C GLN A 33 -6.97 -21.14 10.64
N GLY A 34 -7.63 -21.52 11.73
CA GLY A 34 -8.06 -22.90 11.97
C GLY A 34 -6.94 -23.83 12.46
N LEU A 35 -7.18 -25.14 12.35
CA LEU A 35 -6.23 -26.17 12.76
C LEU A 35 -5.20 -26.41 11.65
N VAL A 36 -3.91 -26.22 11.97
CA VAL A 36 -2.80 -26.53 11.05
C VAL A 36 -2.30 -27.96 11.34
N PRO A 37 -2.29 -28.86 10.34
CA PRO A 37 -1.76 -30.20 10.52
C PRO A 37 -0.30 -30.20 10.98
N ARG A 38 0.08 -31.17 11.84
CA ARG A 38 1.48 -31.39 12.19
C ARG A 38 2.23 -31.86 10.92
N GLY A 39 3.25 -31.12 10.51
CA GLY A 39 4.08 -31.42 9.33
C GLY A 39 4.00 -30.40 8.19
N VAL A 40 3.13 -29.38 8.28
CA VAL A 40 3.15 -28.27 7.33
C VAL A 40 4.42 -27.45 7.51
N ASN A 41 5.22 -27.32 6.45
CA ASN A 41 6.37 -26.43 6.43
C ASN A 41 6.00 -25.10 5.75
N LEU A 42 5.92 -24.02 6.54
CA LEU A 42 5.61 -22.70 6.01
C LEU A 42 6.71 -22.16 5.06
N GLN A 43 7.92 -22.72 5.09
CA GLN A 43 9.01 -22.32 4.20
C GLN A 43 8.80 -22.73 2.73
N ASP A 44 7.86 -23.65 2.46
CA ASP A 44 7.54 -24.11 1.09
C ASP A 44 6.77 -23.03 0.29
N TYR A 45 6.14 -22.11 1.00
CA TYR A 45 5.43 -20.97 0.43
C TYR A 45 6.40 -19.83 0.06
N LEU A 46 5.91 -18.89 -0.75
CA LEU A 46 6.67 -17.69 -1.06
C LEU A 46 6.96 -16.91 0.22
N HIS A 47 8.20 -16.47 0.36
CA HIS A 47 8.57 -15.43 1.29
C HIS A 47 9.32 -14.34 0.56
N VAL A 48 9.04 -13.10 0.95
CA VAL A 48 9.69 -11.92 0.38
C VAL A 48 11.06 -11.76 0.99
N THR A 49 12.08 -11.66 0.15
CA THR A 49 13.46 -11.39 0.56
C THR A 49 13.77 -9.90 0.51
N SER A 50 13.28 -9.19 -0.51
CA SER A 50 13.50 -7.76 -0.70
C SER A 50 12.34 -7.09 -1.44
N VAL A 51 12.19 -5.79 -1.20
CA VAL A 51 11.23 -4.93 -1.90
C VAL A 51 11.96 -3.70 -2.41
N HIS A 52 11.88 -3.45 -3.71
CA HIS A 52 12.46 -2.29 -4.38
C HIS A 52 11.36 -1.36 -4.86
N LEU A 53 11.45 -0.09 -4.49
CA LEU A 53 10.42 0.91 -4.78
C LEU A 53 10.78 1.86 -5.92
N PHE A 54 11.98 1.75 -6.51
CA PHE A 54 12.51 2.69 -7.52
C PHE A 54 12.24 4.15 -7.09
N LYS A 55 12.70 4.48 -5.88
CA LYS A 55 12.31 5.68 -5.12
C LYS A 55 13.34 6.81 -5.20
N GLU A 56 14.38 6.65 -6.01
CA GLU A 56 15.38 7.70 -6.19
C GLU A 56 14.79 8.90 -6.93
N ARG A 57 15.36 10.08 -6.72
CA ARG A 57 14.80 11.32 -7.30
C ARG A 57 14.82 11.33 -8.83
N TRP A 58 15.77 10.62 -9.43
CA TRP A 58 15.92 10.45 -10.87
C TRP A 58 15.19 9.23 -11.43
N ASP A 59 14.62 8.37 -10.58
CA ASP A 59 13.82 7.23 -11.05
C ASP A 59 12.48 7.70 -11.63
N THR A 60 11.97 6.92 -12.59
CA THR A 60 10.71 7.21 -13.31
C THR A 60 9.53 7.41 -12.36
N ASN A 61 9.45 6.66 -11.25
CA ASN A 61 8.37 6.83 -10.28
C ASN A 61 8.27 8.26 -9.74
N LYS A 62 9.38 8.90 -9.36
CA LYS A 62 9.32 10.27 -8.81
C LYS A 62 9.20 11.32 -9.91
N VAL A 63 9.86 11.10 -11.05
CA VAL A 63 9.82 12.00 -12.20
C VAL A 63 8.41 12.05 -12.80
N ASP A 64 7.82 10.90 -13.12
CA ASP A 64 6.51 10.81 -13.78
C ASP A 64 5.37 11.22 -12.84
N HIS A 65 5.54 11.07 -11.53
CA HIS A 65 4.58 11.56 -10.54
C HIS A 65 4.82 13.02 -10.14
N HIS A 66 5.82 13.72 -10.69
CA HIS A 66 6.16 15.09 -10.34
C HIS A 66 6.38 15.27 -8.81
N THR A 67 7.18 14.38 -8.24
CA THR A 67 7.52 14.32 -6.80
C THR A 67 9.04 14.23 -6.54
N ASP A 68 9.84 14.35 -7.59
CA ASP A 68 11.31 14.42 -7.58
C ASP A 68 11.88 15.60 -6.76
N LYS A 69 11.12 16.70 -6.69
CA LYS A 69 11.54 17.94 -6.01
C LYS A 69 11.42 17.89 -4.49
N TYR A 70 10.74 16.89 -3.91
CA TYR A 70 10.65 16.78 -2.46
C TYR A 70 11.98 16.30 -1.88
N GLU A 71 12.44 16.97 -0.83
CA GLU A 71 13.61 16.53 -0.07
C GLU A 71 13.26 15.36 0.87
N ASN A 72 12.94 14.21 0.27
CA ASN A 72 12.56 13.00 0.98
C ASN A 72 13.05 11.76 0.24
N ASN A 73 13.66 10.82 0.96
CA ASN A 73 14.21 9.57 0.42
C ASN A 73 13.16 8.45 0.29
N LYS A 74 11.96 8.62 0.83
CA LYS A 74 10.87 7.66 0.71
C LYS A 74 10.16 7.81 -0.64
N LEU A 75 9.39 6.78 -1.02
CA LEU A 75 8.59 6.84 -2.23
C LEU A 75 7.46 7.86 -2.04
N ILE A 76 7.30 8.78 -2.99
CA ILE A 76 6.21 9.75 -3.02
C ILE A 76 5.56 9.64 -4.39
N VAL A 77 4.29 9.26 -4.41
CA VAL A 77 3.49 9.09 -5.63
C VAL A 77 2.19 9.88 -5.51
N ARG A 78 1.47 10.01 -6.62
CA ARG A 78 0.19 10.71 -6.69
C ARG A 78 -0.92 9.73 -7.03
N ARG A 79 -2.04 9.83 -6.32
CA ARG A 79 -3.19 8.91 -6.46
C ARG A 79 -3.74 8.88 -7.90
N GLY A 80 -4.29 7.75 -8.34
CA GLY A 80 -4.90 7.63 -9.66
C GLY A 80 -3.92 7.50 -10.82
N GLN A 81 -2.63 7.35 -10.55
CA GLN A 81 -1.57 7.11 -11.52
C GLN A 81 -0.75 5.89 -11.09
N SER A 82 -0.26 5.13 -12.07
CA SER A 82 0.50 3.91 -11.83
C SER A 82 1.97 4.18 -11.55
N PHE A 83 2.57 3.38 -10.67
CA PHE A 83 4.00 3.38 -10.35
C PHE A 83 4.53 1.94 -10.31
N PHE A 84 5.85 1.79 -10.35
CA PHE A 84 6.50 0.48 -10.39
C PHE A 84 7.09 0.09 -9.04
N ILE A 85 7.01 -1.18 -8.70
CA ILE A 85 7.80 -1.79 -7.63
C ILE A 85 8.35 -3.13 -8.10
N GLN A 86 9.36 -3.65 -7.42
CA GLN A 86 9.83 -5.01 -7.61
C GLN A 86 9.89 -5.74 -6.27
N ILE A 87 9.43 -6.98 -6.27
CA ILE A 87 9.45 -7.86 -5.11
C ILE A 87 10.33 -9.04 -5.47
N ASP A 88 11.33 -9.28 -4.64
CA ASP A 88 12.17 -10.47 -4.76
C ASP A 88 11.69 -11.49 -3.74
N PHE A 89 11.59 -12.74 -4.19
CA PHE A 89 11.14 -13.87 -3.40
C PHE A 89 12.28 -14.87 -3.17
N ASN A 90 12.02 -15.85 -2.31
CA ASN A 90 12.92 -16.98 -2.08
C ASN A 90 13.06 -17.94 -3.26
N ARG A 91 12.02 -18.03 -4.08
CA ARG A 91 11.95 -18.86 -5.28
C ARG A 91 11.15 -18.15 -6.38
N PRO A 92 11.24 -18.59 -7.64
CA PRO A 92 10.42 -18.06 -8.71
C PRO A 92 8.92 -18.11 -8.38
N TYR A 93 8.22 -17.02 -8.70
CA TYR A 93 6.77 -16.89 -8.58
C TYR A 93 6.07 -17.72 -9.64
N ASP A 94 5.20 -18.63 -9.22
CA ASP A 94 4.36 -19.45 -10.09
C ASP A 94 2.87 -19.07 -9.93
N PRO A 95 2.28 -18.38 -10.93
CA PRO A 95 0.87 -17.96 -10.89
C PRO A 95 -0.15 -19.09 -10.71
N ARG A 96 0.24 -20.36 -10.93
CA ARG A 96 -0.67 -21.52 -10.80
C ARG A 96 -0.87 -21.96 -9.35
N ARG A 97 0.10 -21.68 -8.48
CA ARG A 97 0.10 -22.15 -7.07
C ARG A 97 0.29 -21.04 -6.06
N ASP A 98 0.90 -19.93 -6.47
CA ASP A 98 1.24 -18.84 -5.58
C ASP A 98 0.20 -17.73 -5.67
N LEU A 99 -0.30 -17.29 -4.52
CA LEU A 99 -1.19 -16.15 -4.41
C LEU A 99 -0.57 -15.16 -3.44
N PHE A 100 -0.44 -13.92 -3.86
CA PHE A 100 0.01 -12.84 -2.98
C PHE A 100 -0.70 -11.54 -3.36
N ARG A 101 -0.60 -10.55 -2.48
CA ARG A 101 -1.07 -9.18 -2.72
C ARG A 101 -0.18 -8.18 -2.02
N VAL A 102 -0.25 -6.93 -2.47
CA VAL A 102 0.35 -5.79 -1.75
C VAL A 102 -0.72 -5.20 -0.84
N GLU A 103 -0.36 -4.76 0.35
CA GLU A 103 -1.27 -4.12 1.30
C GLU A 103 -0.73 -2.74 1.67
N TYR A 104 -1.59 -1.72 1.57
CA TYR A 104 -1.30 -0.39 2.09
C TYR A 104 -2.15 -0.12 3.34
N VAL A 105 -1.50 0.32 4.41
CA VAL A 105 -2.14 0.49 5.72
C VAL A 105 -1.82 1.86 6.29
N ILE A 106 -2.82 2.55 6.84
CA ILE A 106 -2.67 3.88 7.43
C ILE A 106 -3.44 4.00 8.75
N GLY A 107 -2.79 4.60 9.75
CA GLY A 107 -3.34 4.80 11.08
C GLY A 107 -3.39 3.51 11.92
N ARG A 108 -3.91 3.62 13.16
CA ARG A 108 -3.91 2.53 14.17
C ARG A 108 -5.11 1.59 14.10
N TYR A 109 -6.20 2.01 13.48
CA TYR A 109 -7.41 1.19 13.35
C TYR A 109 -7.81 1.11 11.88
N PRO A 110 -6.98 0.46 11.05
CA PRO A 110 -7.22 0.38 9.62
C PRO A 110 -8.43 -0.50 9.32
N GLN A 111 -9.27 -0.07 8.38
CA GLN A 111 -10.50 -0.74 7.97
C GLN A 111 -10.66 -0.62 6.46
N GLU A 112 -11.01 -1.73 5.81
CA GLU A 112 -11.14 -1.79 4.35
C GLU A 112 -12.27 -0.87 3.84
N ASN A 113 -13.42 -0.91 4.49
CA ASN A 113 -14.58 -0.07 4.17
C ASN A 113 -14.37 1.43 4.43
N LYS A 114 -13.27 1.82 5.10
CA LYS A 114 -12.86 3.21 5.29
C LYS A 114 -11.69 3.61 4.40
N GLY A 115 -11.15 2.70 3.59
CA GLY A 115 -9.99 2.94 2.74
C GLY A 115 -8.68 3.15 3.52
N THR A 116 -8.64 2.75 4.79
CA THR A 116 -7.44 2.84 5.65
C THR A 116 -6.66 1.51 5.74
N TYR A 117 -7.30 0.42 5.32
CA TYR A 117 -6.65 -0.84 4.92
C TYR A 117 -6.95 -1.06 3.44
N ILE A 118 -5.93 -1.25 2.62
CA ILE A 118 -6.07 -1.31 1.16
C ILE A 118 -5.39 -2.59 0.65
N PRO A 119 -6.16 -3.67 0.41
CA PRO A 119 -5.64 -4.83 -0.30
C PRO A 119 -5.54 -4.51 -1.79
N VAL A 120 -4.34 -4.64 -2.36
CA VAL A 120 -4.06 -4.40 -3.78
C VAL A 120 -3.95 -5.75 -4.48
N PRO A 121 -5.01 -6.21 -5.18
CA PRO A 121 -4.99 -7.51 -5.83
C PRO A 121 -4.06 -7.52 -7.05
N ILE A 122 -3.43 -8.67 -7.29
CA ILE A 122 -2.74 -8.92 -8.56
C ILE A 122 -3.81 -9.22 -9.62
N VAL A 123 -3.84 -8.42 -10.69
CA VAL A 123 -4.85 -8.48 -11.77
C VAL A 123 -4.17 -8.66 -13.12
N PRO A 124 -4.84 -9.32 -14.10
CA PRO A 124 -4.31 -9.46 -15.45
C PRO A 124 -4.20 -8.09 -16.15
N GLU A 125 -5.18 -7.21 -15.92
CA GLU A 125 -5.22 -5.86 -16.47
C GLU A 125 -5.70 -4.85 -15.43
N LEU A 126 -5.11 -3.66 -15.47
CA LEU A 126 -5.46 -2.56 -14.57
C LEU A 126 -6.77 -1.92 -15.02
N GLN A 127 -7.72 -1.77 -14.09
CA GLN A 127 -9.00 -1.11 -14.35
C GLN A 127 -8.93 0.35 -13.92
N ARG A 128 -9.37 1.27 -14.79
CA ARG A 128 -9.40 2.71 -14.48
C ARG A 128 -10.16 2.98 -13.18
N GLY A 129 -9.57 3.78 -12.30
CA GLY A 129 -10.21 4.24 -11.07
C GLY A 129 -10.14 3.26 -9.89
N LYS A 130 -9.63 2.04 -10.08
CA LYS A 130 -9.53 1.03 -9.03
C LYS A 130 -8.09 0.76 -8.62
N TRP A 131 -7.94 0.27 -7.40
CA TRP A 131 -6.69 -0.32 -6.92
C TRP A 131 -6.42 -1.65 -7.63
N GLY A 132 -5.18 -1.86 -8.04
CA GLY A 132 -4.74 -3.12 -8.62
C GLY A 132 -3.24 -3.10 -8.91
N ALA A 133 -2.66 -4.28 -9.04
CA ALA A 133 -1.28 -4.46 -9.43
C ALA A 133 -1.19 -5.44 -10.60
N LYS A 134 -0.47 -5.07 -11.65
CA LYS A 134 -0.22 -5.94 -12.81
C LYS A 134 1.22 -6.40 -12.82
N VAL A 135 1.44 -7.69 -13.02
CA VAL A 135 2.79 -8.23 -13.26
C VAL A 135 3.25 -7.79 -14.66
N VAL A 136 4.30 -6.98 -14.72
CA VAL A 136 4.87 -6.48 -15.98
C VAL A 136 6.15 -7.21 -16.39
N GLN A 137 6.86 -7.79 -15.43
CA GLN A 137 8.08 -8.55 -15.68
C GLN A 137 8.24 -9.63 -14.60
N ARG A 138 8.78 -10.79 -15.01
CA ARG A 138 9.21 -11.87 -14.12
C ARG A 138 10.62 -12.26 -14.53
N GLU A 139 11.54 -12.24 -13.60
CA GLU A 139 12.95 -12.54 -13.84
C GLU A 139 13.49 -13.29 -12.63
N ASP A 140 13.86 -14.56 -12.81
CA ASP A 140 14.26 -15.47 -11.74
C ASP A 140 13.29 -15.48 -10.55
N ARG A 141 13.68 -14.84 -9.44
CA ARG A 141 12.92 -14.75 -8.19
C ARG A 141 12.25 -13.40 -8.01
N SER A 142 12.35 -12.52 -9.00
CA SER A 142 11.94 -11.14 -8.95
C SER A 142 10.69 -10.94 -9.80
N VAL A 143 9.71 -10.24 -9.24
CA VAL A 143 8.47 -9.85 -9.93
C VAL A 143 8.34 -8.35 -9.90
N ARG A 144 8.30 -7.73 -11.09
CA ARG A 144 8.03 -6.30 -11.23
C ARG A 144 6.53 -6.09 -11.41
N LEU A 145 5.99 -5.19 -10.59
CA LEU A 145 4.58 -4.84 -10.58
C LEU A 145 4.39 -3.39 -11.04
N SER A 146 3.38 -3.15 -11.87
CA SER A 146 2.79 -1.82 -12.05
C SER A 146 1.58 -1.72 -11.14
N ILE A 147 1.66 -0.87 -10.11
CA ILE A 147 0.59 -0.65 -9.14
C ILE A 147 -0.17 0.61 -9.52
N GLN A 148 -1.49 0.49 -9.67
CA GLN A 148 -2.39 1.62 -9.85
C GLN A 148 -3.16 1.87 -8.55
N SER A 149 -3.09 3.09 -8.06
CA SER A 149 -3.91 3.55 -6.93
C SER A 149 -5.25 4.10 -7.42
N SER A 150 -6.30 4.02 -6.58
CA SER A 150 -7.55 4.71 -6.88
C SER A 150 -7.36 6.24 -6.82
N PRO A 151 -7.97 7.03 -7.74
CA PRO A 151 -7.96 8.49 -7.66
C PRO A 151 -8.69 9.04 -6.43
N GLU A 152 -9.45 8.20 -5.71
CA GLU A 152 -10.14 8.55 -4.47
C GLU A 152 -9.34 8.20 -3.20
N CYS A 153 -8.13 7.64 -3.36
CA CYS A 153 -7.29 7.24 -2.24
C CYS A 153 -7.06 8.40 -1.24
N ILE A 154 -7.06 8.04 0.05
CA ILE A 154 -6.70 8.94 1.15
C ILE A 154 -5.28 9.46 0.93
N VAL A 155 -5.08 10.75 1.18
CA VAL A 155 -3.75 11.36 1.11
C VAL A 155 -3.02 11.13 2.43
N GLY A 156 -1.78 10.66 2.36
CA GLY A 156 -0.96 10.46 3.55
C GLY A 156 0.21 9.52 3.33
N LYS A 157 0.90 9.21 4.43
CA LYS A 157 1.94 8.19 4.50
C LYS A 157 1.32 6.84 4.84
N PHE A 158 1.56 5.84 4.00
CA PHE A 158 1.10 4.47 4.18
C PHE A 158 2.27 3.56 4.49
N ARG A 159 2.01 2.56 5.33
CA ARG A 159 2.87 1.40 5.49
C ARG A 159 2.57 0.42 4.36
N MET A 160 3.61 -0.17 3.79
CA MET A 160 3.49 -1.18 2.75
C MET A 160 3.83 -2.56 3.30
N TYR A 161 3.00 -3.54 2.98
CA TYR A 161 3.25 -4.95 3.26
C TYR A 161 3.05 -5.78 1.99
N VAL A 162 3.68 -6.95 1.94
CA VAL A 162 3.37 -7.99 0.97
C VAL A 162 2.83 -9.19 1.74
N ALA A 163 1.64 -9.63 1.37
CA ALA A 163 0.93 -10.72 2.00
C ALA A 163 0.79 -11.89 1.03
N VAL A 164 1.38 -13.02 1.38
CA VAL A 164 1.28 -14.31 0.67
C VAL A 164 0.16 -15.11 1.29
N TRP A 165 -0.76 -15.56 0.44
CA TRP A 165 -1.92 -16.35 0.84
C TRP A 165 -1.57 -17.83 0.77
N THR A 166 -1.86 -18.54 1.85
CA THR A 166 -1.68 -19.98 1.97
C THR A 166 -3.02 -20.62 2.34
N PRO A 167 -3.19 -21.93 2.15
CA PRO A 167 -4.37 -22.65 2.64
C PRO A 167 -4.58 -22.55 4.15
N TYR A 168 -3.53 -22.20 4.91
CA TYR A 168 -3.55 -22.13 6.36
C TYR A 168 -3.69 -20.70 6.89
N GLY A 169 -3.69 -19.69 6.02
CA GLY A 169 -3.73 -18.28 6.41
C GLY A 169 -2.73 -17.42 5.65
N ILE A 170 -2.35 -16.28 6.23
CA ILE A 170 -1.54 -15.25 5.57
C ILE A 170 -0.13 -15.21 6.15
N LEU A 171 0.87 -15.21 5.27
CA LEU A 171 2.27 -14.89 5.60
C LEU A 171 2.58 -13.49 5.08
N ARG A 172 3.00 -12.58 5.96
CA ARG A 172 3.18 -11.17 5.67
C ARG A 172 4.59 -10.72 6.02
N THR A 173 5.13 -9.79 5.23
CA THR A 173 6.38 -9.09 5.55
C THR A 173 6.31 -8.41 6.91
N SER A 174 7.44 -8.34 7.63
CA SER A 174 7.54 -7.52 8.84
C SER A 174 7.42 -6.02 8.51
N ARG A 175 7.12 -5.20 9.54
CA ARG A 175 7.14 -3.74 9.43
C ARG A 175 8.50 -3.27 8.88
N ASN A 176 8.48 -2.55 7.77
CA ASN A 176 9.68 -1.95 7.19
C ASN A 176 9.47 -0.44 6.92
N PRO A 177 10.05 0.47 7.72
CA PRO A 177 9.93 1.92 7.50
C PRO A 177 10.49 2.41 6.16
N GLU A 178 11.36 1.65 5.52
CA GLU A 178 11.96 2.01 4.23
C GLU A 178 11.00 1.83 3.05
N THR A 179 9.94 1.03 3.23
CA THR A 179 8.91 0.83 2.22
C THR A 179 7.67 1.71 2.46
N ASP A 180 7.72 2.62 3.43
CA ASP A 180 6.65 3.58 3.63
C ASP A 180 6.49 4.48 2.39
N THR A 181 5.26 4.61 1.92
CA THR A 181 4.92 5.32 0.67
C THR A 181 3.98 6.47 0.97
N TYR A 182 4.33 7.67 0.51
CA TYR A 182 3.42 8.81 0.51
C TYR A 182 2.57 8.79 -0.75
N ILE A 183 1.26 8.86 -0.56
CA ILE A 183 0.30 9.00 -1.66
C ILE A 183 -0.32 10.40 -1.54
N LEU A 184 -0.07 11.23 -2.54
CA LEU A 184 -0.51 12.62 -2.60
C LEU A 184 -1.71 12.81 -3.52
N PHE A 185 -2.32 13.98 -3.42
CA PHE A 185 -3.28 14.46 -4.40
C PHE A 185 -2.64 14.54 -5.81
N ASN A 186 -3.42 14.24 -6.85
CA ASN A 186 -2.98 14.24 -8.24
C ASN A 186 -3.76 15.27 -9.10
N PRO A 187 -3.19 16.47 -9.36
CA PRO A 187 -3.81 17.44 -10.27
C PRO A 187 -3.65 17.09 -11.76
N TRP A 188 -2.86 16.07 -12.12
CA TRP A 188 -2.70 15.62 -13.51
C TRP A 188 -3.63 14.45 -13.88
N CYS A 189 -4.37 13.90 -12.91
CA CYS A 189 -5.33 12.83 -13.16
C CYS A 189 -6.68 13.43 -13.59
N GLU A 190 -7.05 13.22 -14.85
CA GLU A 190 -8.31 13.71 -15.45
C GLU A 190 -9.59 13.08 -14.86
N GLY A 191 -9.47 12.16 -13.90
CA GLY A 191 -10.59 11.39 -13.36
C GLY A 191 -11.60 12.18 -12.52
N LYS A 192 -11.30 13.42 -12.10
CA LYS A 192 -12.25 14.32 -11.41
C LYS A 192 -12.03 15.79 -11.78
N GLU A 193 -12.95 16.36 -12.55
CA GLU A 193 -13.01 17.80 -12.88
C GLU A 193 -12.97 18.71 -11.63
N GLN A 194 -13.53 18.28 -10.50
CA GLN A 194 -13.71 19.12 -9.29
C GLN A 194 -12.40 19.71 -8.74
N ALA A 195 -11.29 18.96 -8.79
CA ALA A 195 -10.01 19.45 -8.28
C ALA A 195 -9.10 19.99 -9.40
N PHE A 196 -9.26 19.49 -10.62
CA PHE A 196 -8.60 20.03 -11.81
C PHE A 196 -9.03 21.49 -12.08
N PHE A 197 -10.32 21.79 -11.92
CA PHE A 197 -10.88 23.12 -12.12
C PHE A 197 -10.43 24.11 -11.03
N SER A 198 -10.31 23.65 -9.78
CA SER A 198 -9.80 24.46 -8.68
C SER A 198 -8.30 24.79 -8.85
N PHE A 199 -7.50 23.84 -9.35
CA PHE A 199 -6.06 24.03 -9.52
C PHE A 199 -5.71 24.91 -10.73
N LYS A 200 -6.44 24.80 -11.86
CA LYS A 200 -6.29 25.74 -12.99
C LYS A 200 -6.55 27.19 -12.57
N LYS A 201 -7.57 27.44 -11.75
CA LYS A 201 -7.82 28.78 -11.18
C LYS A 201 -6.68 29.26 -10.27
N LYS A 202 -6.09 28.35 -9.47
CA LYS A 202 -5.03 28.71 -8.53
C LYS A 202 -3.68 28.98 -9.21
N ILE A 203 -3.33 28.23 -10.25
CA ILE A 203 -2.14 28.52 -11.07
C ILE A 203 -2.30 29.82 -11.86
N ALA A 204 -3.49 30.08 -12.43
CA ALA A 204 -3.76 31.32 -13.16
C ALA A 204 -3.68 32.59 -12.30
N HIS A 205 -3.75 32.48 -10.97
CA HIS A 205 -3.53 33.60 -10.05
C HIS A 205 -2.10 33.72 -9.50
N ILE A 206 -1.26 32.71 -9.71
CA ILE A 206 0.14 32.72 -9.21
C ILE A 206 1.12 33.19 -10.30
N PHE A 207 0.73 33.12 -11.58
CA PHE A 207 1.49 33.72 -12.68
C PHE A 207 0.58 34.63 -13.53
N PRO A 208 0.50 35.95 -13.22
CA PRO A 208 0.06 36.90 -14.22
C PRO A 208 1.13 36.95 -15.31
N MET A 209 0.80 36.45 -16.51
CA MET A 209 1.60 36.72 -17.71
C MET A 209 1.67 38.24 -17.90
N HIS A 210 2.87 38.81 -17.88
CA HIS A 210 3.20 40.04 -18.58
C HIS A 210 3.75 39.66 -19.95
#